data_AF-A0A7C2T364-F1
#
_entry.id   AF-A0A7C2T364-F1
#
_cell.length_a   1.000
_cell.length_b   1.000
_cell.length_c   1.000
_cell.angle_alpha   90.00
_cell.angle_beta   90.00
_cell.angle_gamma   90.00
#
_symmetry.space_group_name_H-M   'P 1'
#
loop_
_entity.id
_entity.type
_entity.pdbx_description
1 polymer ?
#
loop_
_entity_poly.entity_id
_entity_poly.type
_entity_poly.pdbx_seq_one_letter_code
_entity_poly.pdbx_strand_id
1 'polypeptide(L)'
;MDKHRQRRRTRDGEVMCGVDQAPLSATPRALTVAVNRFVEGDAQLNAPDTLAFQLKTGNLYVIEDNANGDVWACLPDKADRDIKTDGCVRVLSVRDQSAEPTGFEFAPDGRSAILAIQHSPPDGLGDTDDILVIEGFKLR
;
A
#
# COMPACT_ATOMS: atom_id res chain seq x y z
N MET A 1 -37.08 18.29 -5.56
CA MET A 1 -37.07 16.85 -5.88
C MET A 1 -35.65 16.49 -6.31
N ASP A 2 -34.85 16.02 -5.35
CA ASP A 2 -33.47 15.61 -5.56
C ASP A 2 -33.43 14.12 -5.91
N LYS A 3 -33.00 13.79 -7.13
CA LYS A 3 -32.95 12.41 -7.65
C LYS A 3 -31.68 12.12 -8.47
N HIS A 4 -30.57 12.78 -8.17
CA HIS A 4 -29.27 12.38 -8.72
C HIS A 4 -28.18 12.38 -7.65
N ARG A 5 -28.45 11.69 -6.53
CA ARG A 5 -27.36 11.08 -5.75
C ARG A 5 -26.87 9.85 -6.53
N GLN A 6 -26.17 10.10 -7.63
CA GLN A 6 -25.18 9.14 -8.12
C GLN A 6 -24.35 8.80 -6.88
N ARG A 7 -24.45 7.56 -6.39
CA ARG A 7 -23.46 7.05 -5.45
C ARG A 7 -22.15 7.25 -6.18
N ARG A 8 -21.37 8.27 -5.79
CA ARG A 8 -19.95 8.32 -6.13
C ARG A 8 -19.46 6.94 -5.70
N ARG A 9 -19.15 6.07 -6.66
CA ARG A 9 -18.23 4.97 -6.38
C ARG A 9 -16.95 5.72 -6.08
N THR A 10 -16.71 5.98 -4.82
CA THR A 10 -15.42 6.38 -4.34
C THR A 10 -14.50 5.23 -4.78
N ARG A 11 -13.50 5.54 -5.59
CA ARG A 11 -12.56 4.55 -6.12
C ARG A 11 -11.59 4.23 -5.00
N ASP A 12 -12.11 3.67 -3.93
CA ASP A 12 -11.35 3.37 -2.74
C ASP A 12 -10.81 1.97 -2.99
N GLY A 13 -9.53 1.90 -3.39
CA GLY A 13 -8.84 0.63 -3.50
C GLY A 13 -8.52 0.09 -2.11
N GLU A 14 -8.34 -1.22 -2.01
CA GLU A 14 -8.22 -1.92 -0.73
C GLU A 14 -7.05 -2.92 -0.80
N VAL A 15 -6.50 -3.27 0.35
CA VAL A 15 -5.50 -4.35 0.44
C VAL A 15 -6.18 -5.61 0.93
N MET A 16 -6.06 -6.68 0.16
CA MET A 16 -6.64 -7.99 0.47
C MET A 16 -5.55 -8.96 0.94
N CYS A 17 -5.85 -9.72 1.99
CA CYS A 17 -5.03 -10.85 2.43
C CYS A 17 -5.66 -12.15 1.89
N GLY A 18 -4.92 -12.88 1.06
CA GLY A 18 -5.29 -14.20 0.57
C GLY A 18 -4.40 -15.27 1.19
N VAL A 19 -4.99 -16.25 1.87
CA VAL A 19 -4.27 -17.39 2.46
C VAL A 19 -4.79 -18.68 1.86
N ASP A 20 -3.92 -19.44 1.21
CA ASP A 20 -4.23 -20.81 0.80
C ASP A 20 -4.18 -21.73 2.02
N GLN A 21 -5.36 -22.19 2.47
CA GLN A 21 -5.50 -22.99 3.68
C GLN A 21 -5.14 -24.46 3.46
N ALA A 22 -5.16 -24.94 2.22
CA ALA A 22 -4.93 -26.35 1.90
C ALA A 22 -4.40 -26.53 0.46
N PRO A 23 -3.22 -25.96 0.12
CA PRO A 23 -2.73 -25.84 -1.26
C PRO A 23 -2.62 -27.17 -2.00
N LEU A 24 -2.32 -28.26 -1.27
CA LEU A 24 -2.20 -29.60 -1.83
C LEU A 24 -3.54 -30.25 -2.22
N SER A 25 -4.66 -29.66 -1.83
CA SER A 25 -6.02 -30.16 -2.11
C SER A 25 -6.79 -29.27 -3.10
N ALA A 26 -6.19 -28.18 -3.56
CA ALA A 26 -6.81 -27.27 -4.51
C ALA A 26 -7.14 -28.00 -5.83
N THR A 27 -8.33 -27.75 -6.37
CA THR A 27 -8.73 -28.23 -7.71
C THR A 27 -9.43 -27.10 -8.47
N PRO A 28 -9.59 -27.20 -9.80
CA PRO A 28 -10.34 -26.21 -10.57
C PRO A 28 -11.81 -26.02 -10.13
N ARG A 29 -12.35 -26.93 -9.31
CA ARG A 29 -13.74 -26.88 -8.80
C ARG A 29 -13.84 -26.67 -7.30
N ALA A 30 -12.71 -26.61 -6.58
CA ALA A 30 -12.66 -26.42 -5.14
C ALA A 30 -11.45 -25.56 -4.79
N LEU A 31 -11.71 -24.29 -4.47
CA LEU A 31 -10.70 -23.33 -4.05
C LEU A 31 -10.43 -23.49 -2.55
N THR A 32 -9.17 -23.36 -2.17
CA THR A 32 -8.69 -23.46 -0.78
C THR A 32 -8.19 -22.13 -0.24
N VAL A 33 -8.23 -21.07 -1.07
CA VAL A 33 -7.83 -19.72 -0.69
C VAL A 33 -8.98 -19.04 0.03
N ALA A 34 -8.73 -18.64 1.28
CA ALA A 34 -9.56 -17.70 2.00
C ALA A 34 -9.05 -16.28 1.74
N VAL A 35 -9.92 -15.39 1.27
CA VAL A 35 -9.58 -13.99 0.99
C VAL A 35 -10.36 -13.09 1.94
N ASN A 36 -9.65 -12.20 2.62
CA ASN A 36 -10.20 -11.22 3.53
C ASN A 36 -9.65 -9.84 3.21
N ARG A 37 -10.44 -8.80 3.48
CA ARG A 37 -9.95 -7.42 3.44
C ARG A 37 -9.04 -7.19 4.64
N PHE A 38 -7.80 -6.79 4.40
CA PHE A 38 -6.81 -6.50 5.43
C PHE A 38 -6.73 -4.99 5.74
N VAL A 39 -6.67 -4.15 4.70
CA VAL A 39 -6.75 -2.70 4.80
C VAL A 39 -7.95 -2.21 4.01
N GLU A 40 -8.82 -1.45 4.66
CA GLU A 40 -9.95 -0.80 4.01
C GLU A 40 -9.53 0.56 3.47
N GLY A 41 -9.73 0.79 2.17
CA GLY A 41 -9.54 2.10 1.59
C GLY A 41 -10.64 3.08 2.00
N ASP A 42 -10.32 4.36 1.87
CA ASP A 42 -11.25 5.46 2.08
C ASP A 42 -10.88 6.66 1.19
N ALA A 43 -11.42 7.85 1.49
CA ALA A 43 -11.13 9.05 0.73
C ALA A 43 -9.68 9.56 0.88
N GLN A 44 -8.92 9.02 1.83
CA GLN A 44 -7.50 9.30 2.03
C GLN A 44 -6.67 8.16 1.46
N LEU A 45 -6.81 6.94 1.98
CA LEU A 45 -6.11 5.77 1.45
C LEU A 45 -6.84 5.27 0.19
N ASN A 46 -6.36 5.68 -0.98
CA ASN A 46 -6.99 5.38 -2.26
C ASN A 46 -5.93 5.13 -3.34
N ALA A 47 -6.29 4.29 -4.33
CA ALA A 47 -5.34 3.80 -5.34
C ALA A 47 -4.07 3.11 -4.77
N PRO A 48 -4.18 2.20 -3.78
CA PRO A 48 -3.03 1.38 -3.38
C PRO A 48 -2.51 0.58 -4.57
N ASP A 49 -1.20 0.51 -4.70
CA ASP A 49 -0.50 -0.19 -5.78
C ASP A 49 0.55 -1.14 -5.20
N THR A 50 1.66 -0.61 -4.68
CA THR A 50 2.75 -1.43 -4.15
C THR A 50 2.63 -1.70 -2.66
N LEU A 51 3.06 -2.92 -2.28
CA LEU A 51 3.08 -3.41 -0.93
C LEU A 51 4.50 -3.83 -0.54
N ALA A 52 4.95 -3.43 0.65
CA ALA A 52 6.24 -3.82 1.18
C ALA A 52 6.17 -4.17 2.67
N PHE A 53 6.64 -5.36 3.04
CA PHE A 53 6.77 -5.73 4.45
C PHE A 53 8.11 -5.29 4.99
N GLN A 54 8.11 -4.57 6.12
CA GLN A 54 9.33 -4.34 6.87
C GLN A 54 9.69 -5.60 7.65
N LEU A 55 10.81 -6.22 7.26
CA LEU A 55 11.31 -7.40 7.95
C LEU A 55 11.50 -7.14 9.45
N LYS A 56 11.21 -8.17 10.26
CA LYS A 56 11.28 -8.20 11.75
C LYS A 56 10.17 -7.48 12.50
N THR A 57 9.64 -6.36 12.01
CA THR A 57 8.47 -5.70 12.64
C THR A 57 7.16 -6.31 12.16
N GLY A 58 7.12 -6.76 10.90
CA GLY A 58 5.92 -7.28 10.26
C GLY A 58 4.96 -6.18 9.80
N ASN A 59 5.32 -4.90 9.98
CA ASN A 59 4.52 -3.79 9.47
C ASN A 59 4.44 -3.86 7.95
N LEU A 60 3.23 -3.66 7.43
CA LEU A 60 2.96 -3.54 6.01
C LEU A 60 3.04 -2.08 5.61
N TYR A 61 3.77 -1.77 4.54
CA TYR A 61 3.74 -0.46 3.91
C TYR A 61 2.91 -0.57 2.63
N VAL A 62 1.97 0.37 2.46
CA VAL A 62 1.08 0.49 1.31
C VAL A 62 1.39 1.79 0.60
N ILE A 63 1.67 1.72 -0.69
CA ILE A 63 2.11 2.84 -1.52
C ILE A 63 1.02 3.10 -2.56
N GLU A 64 0.60 4.35 -2.69
CA GLU A 64 -0.46 4.76 -3.61
C GLU A 64 0.08 5.19 -4.97
N ASP A 65 -0.55 4.72 -6.04
CA ASP A 65 -0.27 5.14 -7.42
C ASP A 65 -1.29 6.20 -7.86
N ASN A 66 -1.13 7.39 -7.29
CA ASN A 66 -1.90 8.57 -7.66
C ASN A 66 -1.03 9.84 -7.56
N ALA A 67 -1.47 10.88 -8.26
CA ALA A 67 -0.87 12.21 -8.18
C ALA A 67 -0.82 12.70 -6.73
N ASN A 68 0.36 13.11 -6.27
CA ASN A 68 0.61 13.51 -4.86
C ASN A 68 0.48 12.34 -3.86
N GLY A 69 0.70 11.10 -4.31
CA GLY A 69 0.39 9.92 -3.53
C GLY A 69 1.15 9.77 -2.21
N ASP A 70 0.55 8.96 -1.35
CA ASP A 70 0.98 8.74 0.01
C ASP A 70 1.63 7.36 0.20
N VAL A 71 2.52 7.27 1.20
CA VAL A 71 3.00 6.01 1.76
C VAL A 71 2.40 5.83 3.14
N TRP A 72 1.72 4.71 3.33
CA TRP A 72 1.05 4.33 4.56
C TRP A 72 1.80 3.20 5.25
N ALA A 73 2.05 3.34 6.56
CA ALA A 73 2.55 2.25 7.40
C ALA A 73 1.39 1.67 8.21
N CYS A 74 1.09 0.40 7.99
CA CYS A 74 0.01 -0.36 8.60
C CYS A 74 0.58 -1.41 9.56
N LEU A 75 -0.05 -1.52 10.73
CA LEU A 75 0.31 -2.50 11.74
C LEU A 75 -0.16 -3.92 11.35
N PRO A 76 0.53 -4.97 11.80
CA PRO A 76 -0.01 -6.33 11.75
C PRO A 76 -1.36 -6.40 12.47
N ASP A 77 -2.23 -7.29 12.01
CA ASP A 77 -3.37 -7.78 12.80
C ASP A 77 -2.85 -8.53 14.03
N LYS A 78 -3.38 -8.23 15.22
CA LYS A 78 -2.96 -8.88 16.48
C LYS A 78 -4.05 -9.78 17.06
N ALA A 79 -4.53 -9.47 18.27
CA ALA A 79 -5.35 -10.39 19.07
C ALA A 79 -6.74 -9.81 19.35
N ASP A 80 -7.19 -8.90 18.49
CA ASP A 80 -8.55 -8.40 18.57
C ASP A 80 -9.53 -9.36 17.88
N ARG A 81 -10.79 -8.94 17.73
CA ARG A 81 -11.87 -9.84 17.26
C ARG A 81 -11.87 -9.99 15.74
N ASP A 82 -11.25 -9.07 14.99
CA ASP A 82 -11.29 -9.10 13.54
C ASP A 82 -9.99 -9.67 12.95
N ILE A 83 -9.76 -9.40 11.67
CA ILE A 83 -8.66 -9.97 10.87
C ILE A 83 -7.97 -8.89 10.02
N LYS A 84 -8.15 -7.63 10.43
CA LYS A 84 -7.68 -6.43 9.74
C LYS A 84 -6.45 -5.87 10.43
N THR A 85 -5.76 -4.98 9.74
CA THR A 85 -4.70 -4.19 10.38
C THR A 85 -5.21 -3.49 11.66
N ASP A 86 -4.40 -3.47 12.72
CA ASP A 86 -4.66 -2.69 13.94
C ASP A 86 -4.67 -1.15 13.67
N GLY A 87 -4.27 -0.74 12.46
CA GLY A 87 -4.36 0.65 12.01
C GLY A 87 -3.24 1.02 11.04
N CYS A 88 -3.50 2.05 10.24
CA CYS A 88 -2.54 2.64 9.31
C CYS A 88 -2.30 4.10 9.63
N VAL A 89 -1.05 4.54 9.45
CA VAL A 89 -0.66 5.95 9.52
C VAL A 89 0.08 6.34 8.26
N ARG A 90 -0.23 7.51 7.71
CA ARG A 90 0.53 8.10 6.62
C ARG A 90 1.89 8.56 7.13
N VAL A 91 2.96 8.09 6.50
CA VAL A 91 4.34 8.36 6.91
C VAL A 91 5.11 9.23 5.91
N LEU A 92 4.66 9.29 4.66
CA LEU A 92 5.24 10.13 3.61
C LEU A 92 4.14 10.55 2.63
N SER A 93 4.26 11.76 2.08
CA SER A 93 3.45 12.26 0.97
C SER A 93 4.38 12.85 -0.07
N VAL A 94 4.17 12.52 -1.34
CA VAL A 94 4.88 13.17 -2.44
C VAL A 94 4.36 14.59 -2.58
N ARG A 95 5.25 15.58 -2.66
CA ARG A 95 4.83 17.00 -2.79
C ARG A 95 4.53 17.38 -4.24
N ASP A 96 5.24 16.78 -5.18
CA ASP A 96 4.96 16.97 -6.59
C ASP A 96 3.54 16.49 -6.90
N GLN A 97 2.78 17.29 -7.64
CA GLN A 97 1.38 17.03 -7.96
C GLN A 97 1.19 16.27 -9.27
N SER A 98 2.24 16.12 -10.09
CA SER A 98 2.17 15.25 -11.27
C SER A 98 2.82 13.90 -11.05
N ALA A 99 3.63 13.76 -10.01
CA ALA A 99 4.32 12.52 -9.70
C ALA A 99 3.53 11.62 -8.75
N GLU A 100 3.87 10.35 -8.77
CA GLU A 100 3.29 9.29 -7.93
C GLU A 100 4.39 8.40 -7.35
N PRO A 101 4.27 7.97 -6.08
CA PRO A 101 5.11 6.91 -5.56
C PRO A 101 4.57 5.56 -6.03
N THR A 102 5.38 4.68 -6.60
CA THR A 102 4.90 3.31 -6.96
C THR A 102 5.89 2.24 -6.54
N GLY A 103 7.19 2.37 -6.81
CA GLY A 103 8.17 1.37 -6.37
C GLY A 103 8.57 1.55 -4.92
N PHE A 104 8.46 0.53 -4.07
CA PHE A 104 8.97 0.59 -2.69
C PHE A 104 9.50 -0.76 -2.21
N GLU A 105 10.70 -0.79 -1.67
CA GLU A 105 11.29 -2.01 -1.09
C GLU A 105 12.16 -1.68 0.13
N PHE A 106 12.12 -2.55 1.14
CA PHE A 106 13.04 -2.47 2.27
C PHE A 106 14.38 -3.14 1.95
N ALA A 107 15.47 -2.52 2.37
CA ALA A 107 16.75 -3.20 2.44
C ALA A 107 16.66 -4.43 3.38
N PRO A 108 17.49 -5.47 3.18
CA PRO A 108 17.38 -6.73 3.94
C PRO A 108 17.47 -6.60 5.47
N ASP A 109 18.08 -5.52 5.98
CA ASP A 109 18.20 -5.29 7.41
C ASP A 109 16.93 -4.68 8.05
N GLY A 110 16.02 -4.15 7.21
CA GLY A 110 14.77 -3.48 7.55
C GLY A 110 14.92 -2.04 8.03
N ARG A 111 16.08 -1.41 7.86
CA ARG A 111 16.41 -0.08 8.42
C ARG A 111 16.41 1.04 7.41
N SER A 112 16.45 0.70 6.13
CA SER A 112 16.26 1.61 5.02
C SER A 112 15.28 1.05 4.01
N ALA A 113 14.68 1.95 3.23
CA ALA A 113 13.83 1.62 2.11
C ALA A 113 14.23 2.44 0.89
N ILE A 114 13.99 1.87 -0.29
CA ILE A 114 14.14 2.55 -1.58
C ILE A 114 12.73 2.84 -2.07
N LEU A 115 12.46 4.09 -2.43
CA LEU A 115 11.20 4.54 -3.02
C LEU A 115 11.46 5.13 -4.41
N ALA A 116 10.72 4.66 -5.40
CA ALA A 116 10.70 5.23 -6.74
C ALA A 116 9.53 6.23 -6.86
N ILE A 117 9.85 7.44 -7.28
CA ILE A 117 8.91 8.49 -7.65
C ILE A 117 8.87 8.54 -9.17
N GLN A 118 7.70 8.29 -9.74
CA GLN A 118 7.52 8.27 -11.19
C GLN A 118 6.74 9.48 -11.68
N HIS A 119 6.87 9.76 -12.97
CA HIS A 119 6.07 10.78 -13.68
C HIS A 119 6.31 12.22 -13.20
N SER A 120 7.47 12.49 -12.60
CA SER A 120 7.90 13.86 -12.34
C SER A 120 8.05 14.63 -13.68
N PRO A 121 7.75 15.94 -13.70
CA PRO A 121 7.96 16.74 -14.91
C PRO A 121 9.43 16.70 -15.33
N PRO A 122 9.71 16.85 -16.63
CA PRO A 122 11.09 16.90 -17.08
C PRO A 122 11.84 18.09 -16.45
N ASP A 123 13.09 17.87 -16.05
CA ASP A 123 13.94 18.91 -15.49
C ASP A 123 15.23 19.08 -16.34
N GLY A 124 16.26 19.71 -15.76
CA GLY A 124 17.55 19.91 -16.45
C GLY A 124 18.26 18.60 -16.87
N LEU A 125 17.78 17.45 -16.41
CA LEU A 125 18.31 16.11 -16.68
C LEU A 125 17.44 15.31 -17.67
N GLY A 126 16.26 15.80 -18.08
CA GLY A 126 15.34 15.12 -19.00
C GLY A 126 14.05 14.66 -18.32
N ASP A 127 13.36 13.66 -18.90
CA ASP A 127 12.26 12.98 -18.21
C ASP A 127 12.81 12.33 -16.94
N THR A 128 12.20 12.61 -15.78
CA THR A 128 12.74 12.20 -14.49
C THR A 128 11.84 11.18 -13.79
N ASP A 129 12.47 10.07 -13.42
CA ASP A 129 12.03 9.22 -12.32
C ASP A 129 13.09 9.36 -11.23
N ASP A 130 12.67 9.65 -10.00
CA ASP A 130 13.57 9.82 -8.88
C ASP A 130 13.60 8.58 -8.00
N ILE A 131 14.77 8.31 -7.42
CA ILE A 131 14.93 7.25 -6.41
C ILE A 131 15.33 7.91 -5.10
N LEU A 132 14.50 7.71 -4.08
CA LEU A 132 14.74 8.13 -2.71
C LEU A 132 15.23 6.95 -1.88
N VAL A 133 16.32 7.14 -1.14
CA VAL A 133 16.71 6.22 -0.07
C VAL A 133 16.25 6.83 1.25
N ILE A 134 15.33 6.15 1.91
CA ILE A 134 14.77 6.53 3.20
C ILE A 134 15.48 5.71 4.27
N GLU A 135 16.13 6.36 5.21
CA GLU A 135 16.87 5.71 6.29
C GLU A 135 16.25 5.96 7.67
N GLY A 136 16.64 5.16 8.65
CA GLY A 136 16.33 5.41 10.07
C GLY A 136 15.09 4.70 10.59
N PHE A 137 14.51 3.79 9.81
CA PHE A 137 13.42 2.94 10.26
C PHE A 137 13.81 2.16 11.52
N LYS A 138 12.91 2.17 12.51
CA LYS A 138 13.12 1.45 13.77
C LYS A 138 12.58 0.04 13.64
N LEU A 139 13.23 -0.87 14.36
CA LEU A 139 12.84 -2.28 14.45
C LEU A 139 12.24 -2.63 15.82
N ARG A 140 12.13 -1.63 16.72
CA ARG A 140 11.66 -1.72 18.10
C ARG A 140 11.13 -0.36 18.54
#